data_AF-Q8MVP2-F1
#
_entry.id   AF-Q8MVP2-F1
#
_cell.length_a   1.000
_cell.length_b   1.000
_cell.length_c   1.000
_cell.angle_alpha   90.00
_cell.angle_beta   90.00
_cell.angle_gamma   90.00
#
_symmetry.space_group_name_H-M   'P 1'
#
loop_
_entity.id
_entity.type
_entity.pdbx_description
1 polymer ?
#
loop_
_entity_poly.entity_id
_entity_poly.type
_entity_poly.pdbx_seq_one_letter_code
_entity_poly.pdbx_strand_id
1 'polypeptide(L)'
;AVAAQNHEYCQDALVEMKALPIIFKLIDDTSAESKVREKAFYAMSCIVRGNENALKQLNENDGFSVLIRAMQSDIPKLKVKSVFFIKSLCENDSKYIEIFHELGIEEQIVGMLRTQELDNNSDNLNIIENLLSCLCTFVLMSEELKRECREPRFELLSTLKDLKKKLLSMGNEYEECIKFCDLIIETCFTEGAATAMDR
;
A
#
# COMPACT_ATOMS: atom_id res chain seq x y z
N ALA A 1 -11.34 19.07 3.05
CA ALA A 1 -10.45 18.40 2.07
C ALA A 1 -9.84 19.41 1.10
N VAL A 2 -10.59 19.96 0.13
CA VAL A 2 -10.02 20.85 -0.91
C VAL A 2 -9.31 22.08 -0.33
N ALA A 3 -9.87 22.71 0.72
CA ALA A 3 -9.25 23.86 1.36
C ALA A 3 -7.87 23.60 2.01
N ALA A 4 -7.55 22.33 2.29
CA ALA A 4 -6.27 21.93 2.91
C ALA A 4 -5.28 21.31 1.90
N GLN A 5 -5.70 21.07 0.66
CA GLN A 5 -4.85 20.41 -0.33
C GLN A 5 -3.69 21.33 -0.71
N ASN A 6 -2.46 20.92 -0.40
CA ASN A 6 -1.22 21.68 -0.65
C ASN A 6 -1.24 23.10 -0.05
N HIS A 7 -1.91 23.27 1.09
CA HIS A 7 -2.03 24.57 1.77
C HIS A 7 -1.72 24.44 3.27
N GLU A 8 -0.43 24.59 3.61
CA GLU A 8 0.14 24.32 4.94
C GLU A 8 -0.66 24.95 6.10
N TYR A 9 -0.99 26.24 6.01
CA TYR A 9 -1.80 26.93 7.03
C TYR A 9 -3.14 26.25 7.32
N CYS A 10 -3.81 25.72 6.28
CA CYS A 10 -5.10 25.05 6.46
C CYS A 10 -4.92 23.62 6.99
N GLN A 11 -3.82 22.96 6.63
CA GLN A 11 -3.47 21.66 7.18
C GLN A 11 -3.19 21.78 8.68
N ASP A 12 -2.37 22.74 9.08
CA ASP A 12 -2.03 23.00 10.48
C ASP A 12 -3.26 23.40 11.30
N ALA A 13 -4.10 24.29 10.79
CA ALA A 13 -5.35 24.66 11.47
C ALA A 13 -6.24 23.42 11.74
N LEU A 14 -6.36 22.50 10.78
CA LEU A 14 -7.14 21.27 10.97
C LEU A 14 -6.50 20.31 11.98
N VAL A 15 -5.17 20.26 12.00
CA VAL A 15 -4.40 19.49 12.99
C VAL A 15 -4.61 20.06 14.40
N GLU A 16 -4.48 21.37 14.58
CA GLU A 16 -4.71 22.07 15.85
C GLU A 16 -6.14 21.88 16.37
N MET A 17 -7.11 21.85 15.46
CA MET A 17 -8.51 21.55 15.76
C MET A 17 -8.79 20.05 16.08
N LYS A 18 -7.76 19.19 16.13
CA LYS A 18 -7.87 17.75 16.37
C LYS A 18 -8.82 17.06 15.38
N ALA A 19 -8.80 17.48 14.11
CA ALA A 19 -9.66 16.88 13.09
C ALA A 19 -9.27 15.44 12.74
N LEU A 20 -7.99 15.09 12.83
CA LEU A 20 -7.46 13.77 12.44
C LEU A 20 -8.15 12.60 13.18
N PRO A 21 -8.24 12.57 14.53
CA PRO A 21 -8.95 11.51 15.24
C PRO A 21 -10.43 11.34 14.83
N ILE A 22 -11.11 12.44 14.50
CA ILE A 22 -12.51 12.40 14.04
C ILE A 22 -12.57 11.77 12.65
N ILE A 23 -11.66 12.17 11.76
CA ILE A 23 -11.56 11.64 10.40
C ILE A 23 -11.22 10.14 10.43
N PHE A 24 -10.33 9.68 11.31
CA PHE A 24 -9.98 8.27 11.43
C PHE A 24 -11.18 7.42 11.81
N LYS A 25 -11.97 7.88 12.80
CA LYS A 25 -13.24 7.21 13.17
C LYS A 25 -14.19 7.09 11.99
N LEU A 26 -14.30 8.13 11.14
CA LEU A 26 -15.14 8.09 9.95
C LEU A 26 -14.61 7.13 8.87
N ILE A 27 -13.30 6.89 8.79
CA ILE A 27 -12.71 5.92 7.86
C ILE A 27 -12.99 4.49 8.34
N ASP A 28 -12.85 4.25 9.64
CA ASP A 28 -13.01 2.92 10.27
C ASP A 28 -14.48 2.54 10.54
N ASP A 29 -15.43 3.48 10.45
CA ASP A 29 -16.86 3.22 10.67
C ASP A 29 -17.44 2.36 9.53
N THR A 30 -17.50 1.05 9.74
CA THR A 30 -18.07 0.09 8.78
C THR A 30 -19.59 0.21 8.63
N SER A 31 -20.27 0.96 9.50
CA SER A 31 -21.70 1.24 9.37
C SER A 31 -22.00 2.47 8.50
N ALA A 32 -20.98 3.31 8.23
CA ALA A 32 -21.11 4.49 7.40
C ALA A 32 -21.16 4.14 5.90
N GLU A 33 -21.83 4.99 5.13
CA GLU A 33 -21.85 4.88 3.67
C GLU A 33 -20.43 4.95 3.09
N SER A 34 -20.14 4.13 2.06
CA SER A 34 -18.81 4.05 1.44
C SER A 34 -18.27 5.42 1.00
N LYS A 35 -19.16 6.31 0.51
CA LYS A 35 -18.80 7.68 0.11
C LYS A 35 -18.29 8.53 1.28
N VAL A 36 -18.83 8.35 2.48
CA VAL A 36 -18.38 9.08 3.67
C VAL A 36 -16.96 8.66 4.02
N ARG A 37 -16.72 7.34 4.06
CA ARG A 37 -15.40 6.76 4.33
C ARG A 37 -14.36 7.19 3.29
N GLU A 38 -14.71 7.15 2.00
CA GLU A 38 -13.87 7.63 0.90
C GLU A 38 -13.51 9.12 1.03
N LYS A 39 -14.48 9.98 1.40
CA LYS A 39 -14.25 11.42 1.58
C LYS A 39 -13.45 11.74 2.83
N ALA A 40 -13.66 10.97 3.90
CA ALA A 40 -12.85 11.06 5.12
C ALA A 40 -11.39 10.69 4.81
N PHE A 41 -11.16 9.59 4.10
CA PHE A 41 -9.82 9.19 3.65
C PHE A 41 -9.18 10.28 2.78
N TYR A 42 -9.92 10.83 1.82
CA TYR A 42 -9.43 11.93 0.98
C TYR A 42 -9.06 13.16 1.81
N ALA A 43 -9.88 13.53 2.80
CA ALA A 43 -9.59 14.64 3.70
C ALA A 43 -8.30 14.42 4.50
N MET A 44 -8.12 13.23 5.08
CA MET A 44 -6.88 12.85 5.76
C MET A 44 -5.68 12.99 4.81
N SER A 45 -5.72 12.40 3.60
CA SER A 45 -4.62 12.49 2.65
C SER A 45 -4.27 13.94 2.29
N CYS A 46 -5.27 14.83 2.14
CA CYS A 46 -5.02 16.25 1.91
C CYS A 46 -4.38 16.95 3.12
N ILE A 47 -4.73 16.56 4.35
CA ILE A 47 -4.18 17.17 5.57
C ILE A 47 -2.72 16.82 5.75
N VAL A 48 -2.35 15.55 5.53
CA VAL A 48 -1.02 15.06 5.89
C VAL A 48 0.01 15.17 4.76
N ARG A 49 -0.43 15.22 3.50
CA ARG A 49 0.50 15.20 2.36
C ARG A 49 1.36 16.47 2.35
N GLY A 50 2.68 16.28 2.39
CA GLY A 50 3.66 17.36 2.36
C GLY A 50 3.71 18.22 3.62
N ASN A 51 3.13 17.76 4.74
CA ASN A 51 3.15 18.47 6.01
C ASN A 51 3.67 17.56 7.13
N GLU A 52 4.90 17.81 7.57
CA GLU A 52 5.59 17.00 8.59
C GLU A 52 4.90 17.05 9.96
N ASN A 53 4.32 18.18 10.34
CA ASN A 53 3.57 18.32 11.60
C ASN A 53 2.31 17.43 11.58
N ALA A 54 1.57 17.46 10.48
CA ALA A 54 0.41 16.61 10.27
C ALA A 54 0.78 15.12 10.18
N LEU A 55 1.93 14.77 9.57
CA LEU A 55 2.45 13.39 9.54
C LEU A 55 2.88 12.90 10.92
N LYS A 56 3.48 13.77 11.74
CA LYS A 56 3.76 13.46 13.13
C LYS A 56 2.47 13.17 13.90
N GLN A 57 1.45 13.99 13.69
CA GLN A 57 0.13 13.81 14.32
C GLN A 57 -0.60 12.58 13.79
N LEU A 58 -0.42 12.21 12.52
CA LEU A 58 -0.87 10.92 11.99
C LEU A 58 -0.27 9.77 12.80
N ASN A 59 1.04 9.78 13.05
CA ASN A 59 1.72 8.76 13.86
C ASN A 59 1.22 8.74 15.32
N GLU A 60 1.21 9.90 15.99
CA GLU A 60 0.80 10.04 17.40
C GLU A 60 -0.64 9.57 17.67
N ASN A 61 -1.48 9.52 16.63
CA ASN A 61 -2.89 9.11 16.73
C ASN A 61 -3.17 7.74 16.04
N ASP A 62 -2.15 6.88 15.87
CA ASP A 62 -2.27 5.54 15.25
C ASP A 62 -2.85 5.56 13.82
N GLY A 63 -2.60 6.65 13.09
CA GLY A 63 -3.13 6.88 11.76
C GLY A 63 -2.54 5.96 10.69
N PHE A 64 -1.33 5.43 10.87
CA PHE A 64 -0.76 4.43 9.95
C PHE A 64 -1.52 3.11 10.00
N SER A 65 -1.97 2.68 11.19
CA SER A 65 -2.84 1.51 11.32
C SER A 65 -4.20 1.72 10.65
N VAL A 66 -4.74 2.96 10.64
CA VAL A 66 -5.94 3.31 9.86
C VAL A 66 -5.70 3.12 8.36
N LEU A 67 -4.50 3.44 7.85
CA LEU A 67 -4.15 3.20 6.44
C LEU A 67 -4.13 1.70 6.10
N ILE A 68 -3.56 0.87 6.98
CA ILE A 68 -3.56 -0.60 6.82
C ILE A 68 -4.99 -1.14 6.76
N ARG A 69 -5.85 -0.74 7.72
CA ARG A 69 -7.26 -1.18 7.73
C ARG A 69 -8.04 -0.69 6.51
N ALA A 70 -7.80 0.55 6.08
CA ALA A 70 -8.43 1.11 4.88
C ALA A 70 -8.01 0.36 3.61
N MET A 71 -6.74 -0.07 3.52
CA MET A 71 -6.25 -0.95 2.45
C MET A 71 -6.98 -2.31 2.42
N GLN A 72 -7.39 -2.83 3.57
CA GLN A 72 -8.11 -4.11 3.68
C GLN A 72 -9.64 -3.99 3.55
N SER A 73 -10.17 -2.77 3.42
CA SER A 73 -11.61 -2.53 3.41
C SER A 73 -12.32 -3.22 2.25
N ASP A 74 -13.62 -3.48 2.40
CA ASP A 74 -14.50 -3.99 1.34
C ASP A 74 -14.79 -2.98 0.22
N ILE A 75 -14.33 -1.73 0.36
CA ILE A 75 -14.57 -0.65 -0.60
C ILE A 75 -13.37 -0.56 -1.57
N PRO A 76 -13.51 -0.96 -2.86
CA PRO A 76 -12.38 -1.03 -3.78
C PRO A 76 -11.61 0.29 -3.91
N LYS A 77 -12.32 1.41 -3.96
CA LYS A 77 -11.71 2.75 -4.03
C LYS A 77 -10.88 3.09 -2.81
N LEU A 78 -11.31 2.65 -1.63
CA LEU A 78 -10.58 2.89 -0.38
C LEU A 78 -9.33 2.02 -0.33
N LYS A 79 -9.40 0.76 -0.79
CA LYS A 79 -8.21 -0.09 -0.97
C LYS A 79 -7.16 0.59 -1.84
N VAL A 80 -7.52 0.94 -3.08
CA VAL A 80 -6.61 1.56 -4.07
C VAL A 80 -6.01 2.86 -3.53
N LYS A 81 -6.83 3.75 -2.97
CA LYS A 81 -6.35 5.03 -2.44
C LYS A 81 -5.42 4.87 -1.24
N SER A 82 -5.65 3.84 -0.42
CA SER A 82 -4.80 3.54 0.73
C SER A 82 -3.44 3.03 0.28
N VAL A 83 -3.41 2.03 -0.61
CA VAL A 83 -2.16 1.50 -1.17
C VAL A 83 -1.36 2.59 -1.87
N PHE A 84 -2.01 3.38 -2.73
CA PHE A 84 -1.36 4.49 -3.42
C PHE A 84 -0.79 5.52 -2.45
N PHE A 85 -1.51 5.84 -1.38
CA PHE A 85 -1.05 6.81 -0.41
C PHE A 85 0.11 6.29 0.44
N ILE A 86 0.07 5.02 0.87
CA ILE A 86 1.18 4.32 1.55
C ILE A 86 2.45 4.36 0.68
N LYS A 87 2.33 3.92 -0.58
CA LYS A 87 3.41 3.97 -1.57
C LYS A 87 3.99 5.38 -1.69
N SER A 88 3.11 6.38 -1.87
CA SER A 88 3.52 7.79 -2.01
C SER A 88 4.25 8.33 -0.78
N LEU A 89 3.90 7.90 0.44
CA LEU A 89 4.64 8.29 1.64
C LEU A 89 6.06 7.70 1.61
N CYS A 90 6.17 6.42 1.29
CA CYS A 90 7.45 5.71 1.25
C CYS A 90 8.39 6.21 0.15
N GLU A 91 7.86 6.58 -1.01
CA GLU A 91 8.64 7.18 -2.10
C GLU A 91 9.18 8.57 -1.74
N ASN A 92 8.47 9.31 -0.88
CA ASN A 92 8.89 10.64 -0.44
C ASN A 92 9.94 10.57 0.67
N ASP A 93 9.81 9.61 1.59
CA ASP A 93 10.73 9.43 2.71
C ASP A 93 10.77 7.96 3.14
N SER A 94 11.96 7.35 3.07
CA SER A 94 12.16 5.94 3.39
C SER A 94 11.87 5.59 4.85
N LYS A 95 11.83 6.57 5.78
CA LYS A 95 11.47 6.31 7.19
C LYS A 95 10.08 5.68 7.33
N TYR A 96 9.17 5.97 6.39
CA TYR A 96 7.82 5.39 6.41
C TYR A 96 7.83 3.91 6.03
N ILE A 97 8.85 3.45 5.30
CA ILE A 97 9.01 2.03 4.97
C ILE A 97 9.20 1.22 6.25
N GLU A 98 10.04 1.69 7.17
CA GLU A 98 10.28 1.04 8.47
C GLU A 98 8.99 0.98 9.30
N ILE A 99 8.21 2.07 9.35
CA ILE A 99 6.93 2.11 10.05
C ILE A 99 5.95 1.07 9.48
N PHE A 100 5.83 0.96 8.16
CA PHE A 100 4.92 -0.01 7.56
C PHE A 100 5.44 -1.45 7.66
N HIS A 101 6.76 -1.65 7.67
CA HIS A 101 7.36 -2.95 7.97
C HIS A 101 7.00 -3.43 9.38
N GLU A 102 7.11 -2.56 10.40
CA GLU A 102 6.71 -2.89 11.78
C GLU A 102 5.22 -3.23 11.89
N LEU A 103 4.39 -2.66 11.03
CA LEU A 103 2.96 -2.96 10.92
C LEU A 103 2.65 -4.22 10.06
N GLY A 104 3.67 -4.89 9.52
CA GLY A 104 3.56 -6.12 8.74
C GLY A 104 2.91 -5.93 7.37
N ILE A 105 3.19 -4.81 6.69
CA ILE A 105 2.58 -4.45 5.40
C ILE A 105 2.77 -5.53 4.32
N GLU A 106 3.88 -6.26 4.35
CA GLU A 106 4.22 -7.32 3.39
C GLU A 106 3.23 -8.46 3.52
N GLU A 107 2.95 -8.91 4.74
CA GLU A 107 1.96 -9.95 5.00
C GLU A 107 0.59 -9.53 4.47
N GLN A 108 0.23 -8.27 4.66
CA GLN A 108 -1.04 -7.73 4.20
C GLN A 108 -1.12 -7.69 2.67
N ILE A 109 -0.09 -7.15 2.01
CA ILE A 109 -0.06 -7.08 0.54
C ILE A 109 -0.09 -8.49 -0.05
N VAL A 110 0.71 -9.42 0.47
CA VAL A 110 0.76 -10.79 -0.05
C VAL A 110 -0.55 -11.53 0.18
N GLY A 111 -1.15 -11.41 1.38
CA GLY A 111 -2.46 -11.98 1.68
C GLY A 111 -3.55 -11.44 0.75
N MET A 112 -3.50 -10.15 0.43
CA MET A 112 -4.41 -9.53 -0.54
C MET A 112 -4.16 -10.04 -1.96
N LEU A 113 -2.92 -10.14 -2.43
CA LEU A 113 -2.61 -10.67 -3.77
C LEU A 113 -3.09 -12.11 -3.96
N ARG A 114 -3.10 -12.92 -2.89
CA ARG A 114 -3.63 -14.30 -2.92
C ARG A 114 -5.15 -14.37 -2.98
N THR A 115 -5.83 -13.45 -2.30
CA THR A 115 -7.30 -13.49 -2.10
C THR A 115 -8.06 -12.63 -3.08
N GLN A 116 -7.39 -11.65 -3.71
CA GLN A 116 -7.99 -10.76 -4.69
C GLN A 116 -8.42 -11.54 -5.93
N GLU A 117 -9.70 -11.43 -6.26
CA GLU A 117 -10.26 -12.05 -7.46
C GLU A 117 -9.64 -11.40 -8.70
N LEU A 118 -9.26 -12.25 -9.65
CA LEU A 118 -8.79 -11.83 -10.95
C LEU A 118 -9.92 -12.07 -11.95
N ASP A 119 -10.60 -10.99 -12.29
CA ASP A 119 -11.67 -10.94 -13.28
C ASP A 119 -11.49 -9.69 -14.18
N ASN A 120 -12.34 -9.54 -15.19
CA ASN A 120 -12.30 -8.37 -16.08
C ASN A 120 -12.92 -7.12 -15.42
N ASN A 121 -13.05 -7.08 -14.09
CA ASN A 121 -13.50 -5.90 -13.37
C ASN A 121 -12.32 -4.93 -13.21
N SER A 122 -12.50 -3.71 -13.72
CA SER A 122 -11.48 -2.66 -13.65
C SER A 122 -11.02 -2.36 -12.22
N ASP A 123 -11.89 -2.48 -11.23
CA ASP A 123 -11.55 -2.20 -9.84
C ASP A 123 -10.57 -3.23 -9.26
N ASN A 124 -10.80 -4.52 -9.54
CA ASN A 124 -9.95 -5.61 -9.07
C ASN A 124 -8.56 -5.55 -9.70
N LEU A 125 -8.49 -5.25 -11.00
CA LEU A 125 -7.23 -5.02 -11.70
C LEU A 125 -6.46 -3.85 -11.10
N ASN A 126 -7.12 -2.70 -10.90
CA ASN A 126 -6.50 -1.53 -10.27
C ASN A 126 -5.95 -1.86 -8.87
N ILE A 127 -6.64 -2.69 -8.09
CA ILE A 127 -6.16 -3.13 -6.77
C ILE A 127 -4.87 -3.95 -6.93
N ILE A 128 -4.86 -4.95 -7.80
CA ILE A 128 -3.69 -5.82 -8.03
C ILE A 128 -2.49 -5.01 -8.50
N GLU A 129 -2.69 -4.12 -9.47
CA GLU A 129 -1.63 -3.25 -9.99
C GLU A 129 -1.03 -2.38 -8.88
N ASN A 130 -1.87 -1.74 -8.07
CA ASN A 130 -1.40 -0.88 -6.98
C ASN A 130 -0.68 -1.69 -5.89
N LEU A 131 -1.16 -2.89 -5.54
CA LEU A 131 -0.50 -3.78 -4.58
C LEU A 131 0.88 -4.22 -5.07
N LEU A 132 0.98 -4.66 -6.33
CA LEU A 132 2.25 -5.05 -6.95
C LEU A 132 3.21 -3.87 -7.04
N SER A 133 2.73 -2.71 -7.49
CA SER A 133 3.52 -1.49 -7.59
C SER A 133 4.06 -1.04 -6.23
N CYS A 134 3.24 -1.13 -5.16
CA CYS A 134 3.66 -0.83 -3.80
C CYS A 134 4.73 -1.82 -3.30
N LEU A 135 4.53 -3.12 -3.53
CA LEU A 135 5.51 -4.14 -3.16
C LEU A 135 6.84 -3.96 -3.93
N CYS A 136 6.78 -3.58 -5.21
CA CYS A 136 7.97 -3.20 -5.98
C CYS A 136 8.73 -2.06 -5.31
N THR A 137 8.06 -0.96 -4.95
CA THR A 137 8.68 0.16 -4.24
C THR A 137 9.40 -0.32 -2.99
N PHE A 138 8.76 -1.17 -2.19
CA PHE A 138 9.33 -1.70 -0.97
C PHE A 138 10.59 -2.54 -1.17
N VAL A 139 10.54 -3.52 -2.08
CA VAL A 139 11.69 -4.43 -2.29
C VAL A 139 12.87 -3.75 -3.00
N LEU A 140 12.63 -2.64 -3.70
CA LEU A 140 13.67 -1.82 -4.31
C LEU A 140 14.29 -0.83 -3.34
N MET A 141 13.56 -0.40 -2.30
CA MET A 141 14.00 0.63 -1.36
C MET A 141 14.48 0.07 -0.01
N SER A 142 14.18 -1.19 0.33
CA SER A 142 14.57 -1.80 1.60
C SER A 142 15.06 -3.24 1.45
N GLU A 143 16.32 -3.48 1.84
CA GLU A 143 16.90 -4.82 1.91
C GLU A 143 16.25 -5.70 2.98
N GLU A 144 15.75 -5.09 4.06
CA GLU A 144 15.03 -5.81 5.11
C GLU A 144 13.70 -6.35 4.59
N LEU A 145 12.92 -5.51 3.88
CA LEU A 145 11.69 -5.94 3.22
C LEU A 145 11.95 -6.98 2.13
N LYS A 146 13.04 -6.84 1.38
CA LYS A 146 13.47 -7.83 0.40
C LYS A 146 13.76 -9.18 1.05
N ARG A 147 14.44 -9.19 2.21
CA ARG A 147 14.69 -10.41 2.99
C ARG A 147 13.39 -11.00 3.54
N GLU A 148 12.51 -10.17 4.10
CA GLU A 148 11.22 -10.61 4.66
C GLU A 148 10.35 -11.25 3.57
N CYS A 149 10.33 -10.68 2.36
CA CYS A 149 9.66 -11.25 1.18
C CYS A 149 10.15 -12.67 0.81
N ARG A 150 11.37 -13.06 1.19
CA ARG A 150 11.92 -14.41 0.96
C ARG A 150 11.47 -15.42 2.00
N GLU A 151 10.87 -14.99 3.10
CA GLU A 151 10.47 -15.88 4.18
C GLU A 151 9.40 -16.88 3.69
N PRO A 152 9.60 -18.20 3.88
CA PRO A 152 8.70 -19.22 3.36
C PRO A 152 7.25 -19.05 3.80
N ARG A 153 7.01 -18.48 4.99
CA ARG A 153 5.66 -18.22 5.53
C ARG A 153 4.79 -17.35 4.61
N PHE A 154 5.41 -16.51 3.78
CA PHE A 154 4.70 -15.64 2.85
C PHE A 154 4.47 -16.27 1.49
N GLU A 155 5.07 -17.41 1.14
CA GLU A 155 4.81 -18.08 -0.14
C GLU A 155 4.75 -17.10 -1.35
N LEU A 156 5.58 -16.05 -1.31
CA LEU A 156 5.43 -14.91 -2.24
C LEU A 156 5.78 -15.35 -3.67
N LEU A 157 6.84 -16.16 -3.81
CA LEU A 157 7.27 -16.66 -5.11
C LEU A 157 6.20 -17.50 -5.81
N SER A 158 5.51 -18.39 -5.09
CA SER A 158 4.40 -19.16 -5.67
C SER A 158 3.22 -18.25 -5.98
N THR A 159 2.87 -17.35 -5.05
CA THR A 159 1.79 -16.35 -5.25
C THR A 159 1.99 -15.54 -6.53
N LEU A 160 3.19 -14.99 -6.75
CA LEU A 160 3.52 -14.19 -7.94
C LEU A 160 3.55 -15.03 -9.23
N LYS A 161 4.08 -16.26 -9.18
CA LYS A 161 4.09 -17.17 -10.34
C LYS A 161 2.67 -17.54 -10.77
N ASP A 162 1.80 -17.86 -9.81
CA ASP A 162 0.41 -18.21 -10.08
C ASP A 162 -0.37 -17.00 -10.59
N LEU A 163 -0.19 -15.83 -9.98
CA LEU A 163 -0.79 -14.58 -10.45
C LEU A 163 -0.34 -14.23 -11.87
N LYS A 164 0.97 -14.26 -12.15
CA LYS A 164 1.53 -14.02 -13.47
C LYS A 164 0.95 -14.98 -14.53
N LYS A 165 0.82 -16.27 -14.21
CA LYS A 165 0.22 -17.26 -15.12
C LYS A 165 -1.24 -16.91 -15.45
N LYS A 166 -2.01 -16.48 -14.46
CA LYS A 166 -3.40 -16.04 -14.68
C LYS A 166 -3.45 -14.78 -15.55
N LEU A 167 -2.64 -13.75 -15.24
CA LEU A 167 -2.57 -12.50 -16.01
C LEU A 167 -2.21 -12.75 -17.49
N LEU A 168 -1.23 -13.62 -17.76
CA LEU A 168 -0.85 -14.00 -19.12
C LEU A 168 -1.99 -14.65 -19.92
N SER A 169 -2.92 -15.34 -19.25
CA SER A 169 -4.08 -15.96 -19.90
C SER A 169 -5.18 -14.97 -20.27
N MET A 170 -5.15 -13.74 -19.71
CA MET A 170 -6.19 -12.73 -19.90
C MET A 170 -5.84 -11.70 -20.99
N GLY A 171 -4.62 -11.70 -21.52
CA GLY A 171 -4.22 -10.89 -22.68
C GLY A 171 -3.24 -9.74 -22.35
N ASN A 172 -3.10 -8.80 -23.27
CA ASN A 172 -2.06 -7.75 -23.19
C ASN A 172 -2.39 -6.60 -22.23
N GLU A 173 -3.63 -6.48 -21.75
CA GLU A 173 -4.06 -5.43 -20.81
C GLU A 173 -3.36 -5.52 -19.45
N TYR A 174 -2.64 -6.63 -19.20
CA TYR A 174 -2.01 -6.97 -17.92
C TYR A 174 -0.48 -6.87 -17.95
N GLU A 175 0.09 -6.27 -19.00
CA GLU A 175 1.54 -6.22 -19.21
C GLU A 175 2.29 -5.54 -18.05
N GLU A 176 1.72 -4.47 -17.48
CA GLU A 176 2.33 -3.75 -16.36
C GLU A 176 2.36 -4.60 -15.07
N CYS A 177 1.25 -5.27 -14.74
CA CYS A 177 1.21 -6.19 -13.61
C CYS A 177 2.22 -7.35 -13.78
N ILE A 178 2.36 -7.88 -15.00
CA ILE A 178 3.36 -8.92 -15.30
C ILE A 178 4.78 -8.39 -15.08
N LYS A 179 5.08 -7.17 -15.53
CA LYS A 179 6.38 -6.52 -15.30
C LYS A 179 6.68 -6.35 -13.81
N PHE A 180 5.70 -5.93 -13.00
CA PHE A 180 5.89 -5.87 -11.55
C PHE A 180 6.16 -7.24 -10.93
N CYS A 181 5.41 -8.28 -11.35
CA CYS A 181 5.68 -9.65 -10.88
C CYS A 181 7.12 -10.08 -11.20
N ASP A 182 7.58 -9.84 -12.42
CA ASP A 182 8.94 -10.20 -12.84
C ASP A 182 10.00 -9.44 -12.07
N LEU A 183 9.81 -8.13 -11.89
CA LEU A 183 10.72 -7.29 -11.12
C LEU A 183 10.84 -7.76 -9.66
N ILE A 184 9.72 -8.09 -9.00
CA ILE A 184 9.75 -8.60 -7.63
C ILE A 184 10.43 -9.96 -7.57
N ILE A 185 10.12 -10.86 -8.52
CA ILE A 185 10.74 -12.19 -8.58
C ILE A 185 12.26 -12.07 -8.76
N GLU A 186 12.71 -11.23 -9.70
CA GLU A 186 14.12 -11.00 -9.96
C GLU A 186 14.81 -10.42 -8.72
N THR A 187 14.30 -9.29 -8.22
CA THR A 187 14.86 -8.57 -7.08
C THR A 187 14.92 -9.42 -5.81
N CYS A 188 13.88 -10.21 -5.54
CA CYS A 188 13.79 -10.95 -4.28
C CYS A 188 14.31 -12.38 -4.38
N PHE A 189 14.29 -13.06 -5.53
CA PHE A 189 14.52 -14.51 -5.58
C PHE A 189 15.60 -14.97 -6.56
N THR A 190 16.23 -14.07 -7.32
CA THR A 190 17.27 -14.48 -8.29
C THR A 190 18.71 -14.25 -7.81
N GLU A 191 18.93 -13.46 -6.75
CA GLU A 191 20.25 -13.33 -6.10
C GLU A 191 20.54 -14.52 -5.17
N GLY A 192 21.03 -15.60 -5.78
CA GLY A 192 21.46 -16.83 -5.10
C GLY A 192 22.16 -17.88 -5.98
N ALA A 193 22.27 -17.68 -7.29
CA ALA A 193 23.03 -18.60 -8.16
C ALA A 193 24.55 -18.37 -8.12
N ALA A 194 25.04 -17.26 -7.55
CA ALA A 194 26.47 -16.91 -7.57
C ALA A 194 27.25 -17.27 -6.29
N THR A 195 26.60 -17.70 -5.21
CA THR A 195 27.26 -18.00 -3.92
C THR A 195 27.20 -19.48 -3.51
N ALA A 196 26.65 -20.36 -4.36
CA ALA A 196 26.58 -21.80 -4.14
C ALA A 196 27.65 -22.62 -4.92
N MET A 197 28.62 -21.98 -5.56
CA MET A 197 29.72 -22.65 -6.28
C MET A 197 31.09 -22.53 -5.59
N ASP A 198 31.17 -21.96 -4.38
CA ASP A 198 32.45 -21.74 -3.69
C ASP A 198 32.41 -22.10 -2.20
N ARG A 199 31.80 -23.25 -1.86
CA ARG A 199 32.01 -23.97 -0.59
C ARG A 199 31.99 -25.47 -0.78
#